data_AF-A0A4U0NJ33-F1
#
_entry.id   AF-A0A4U0NJ33-F1
#
_cell.length_a   1.000
_cell.length_b   1.000
_cell.length_c   1.000
_cell.angle_alpha   90.00
_cell.angle_beta   90.00
_cell.angle_gamma   90.00
#
_symmetry.space_group_name_H-M   'P 1'
#
loop_
_entity.id
_entity.type
_entity.pdbx_description
1 polymer ?
#
loop_
_entity_poly.entity_id
_entity_poly.type
_entity_poly.pdbx_seq_one_letter_code
_entity_poly.pdbx_strand_id
1 'polypeptide(L)'
;MSPAGKNKTPRFYFSLRSPYSWLAYREVMSQHKELVDELEWLPFFEPDPESARQLTEQGGRFPFSEMSREKNRYVLQDVGRLTKARGLKVNWPVDRNPVWEVPHLGYLVAREHGLGHEYIAAVYQARFGAGRDICDRATIADIGAELGIDQRLIADASDDPKLRAEGVRILLEVCMDGVFGVPFFVHGFTRFWGLDRLDDFVEHLRSRSAPASTLPEPAGAVALGRSVEDAHAGGCG
;
A
#
# COMPACT_ATOMS: atom_id res chain seq x y z
N MET A 1 -10.25 -11.02 -25.03
CA MET A 1 -9.21 -12.00 -24.64
C MET A 1 -9.54 -12.47 -23.24
N SER A 2 -9.86 -13.75 -23.05
CA SER A 2 -10.17 -14.32 -21.74
C SER A 2 -8.97 -14.20 -20.80
N PRO A 3 -9.10 -13.78 -19.53
CA PRO A 3 -7.97 -13.79 -18.61
C PRO A 3 -7.77 -15.23 -18.13
N ALA A 4 -7.06 -16.00 -18.95
CA ALA A 4 -6.46 -17.26 -18.54
C ALA A 4 -5.48 -16.98 -17.39
N GLY A 5 -5.86 -17.38 -16.18
CA GLY A 5 -5.03 -17.39 -14.97
C GLY A 5 -4.84 -16.02 -14.32
N LYS A 6 -5.56 -15.74 -13.22
CA LYS A 6 -5.12 -14.65 -12.32
C LYS A 6 -3.72 -14.92 -11.80
N ASN A 7 -3.02 -13.84 -11.45
CA ASN A 7 -1.62 -13.87 -11.06
C ASN A 7 -1.40 -14.87 -9.92
N LYS A 8 -0.47 -15.82 -10.12
CA LYS A 8 -0.14 -16.87 -9.14
C LYS A 8 0.82 -16.37 -8.06
N THR A 9 1.58 -15.31 -8.35
CA THR A 9 2.49 -14.70 -7.38
C THR A 9 1.67 -13.94 -6.33
N PRO A 10 1.88 -14.21 -5.04
CA PRO A 10 1.20 -13.46 -3.99
C PRO A 10 1.72 -12.02 -3.96
N ARG A 11 0.81 -11.05 -3.83
CA ARG A 11 1.09 -9.62 -3.89
C ARG A 11 0.83 -8.96 -2.54
N PHE A 12 1.67 -8.00 -2.19
CA PHE A 12 1.47 -7.08 -1.08
C PHE A 12 1.45 -5.63 -1.61
N TYR A 13 0.26 -5.04 -1.63
CA TYR A 13 0.07 -3.62 -1.86
C TYR A 13 0.28 -2.81 -0.57
N PHE A 14 1.24 -1.91 -0.59
CA PHE A 14 1.64 -1.11 0.56
C PHE A 14 1.71 0.38 0.20
N SER A 15 1.58 1.25 1.20
CA SER A 15 1.86 2.68 1.02
C SER A 15 2.85 3.17 2.06
N LEU A 16 3.84 3.95 1.63
CA LEU A 16 4.80 4.62 2.50
C LEU A 16 4.14 5.71 3.36
N ARG A 17 2.93 6.15 2.97
CA ARG A 17 2.06 7.01 3.78
C ARG A 17 1.41 6.30 4.95
N SER A 18 1.10 5.00 4.81
CA SER A 18 0.19 4.27 5.69
C SER A 18 0.90 3.70 6.92
N PRO A 19 0.46 4.05 8.15
CA PRO A 19 1.01 3.44 9.36
C PRO A 19 0.65 1.96 9.49
N TYR A 20 -0.48 1.50 8.95
CA TYR A 20 -0.80 0.07 8.95
C TYR A 20 0.09 -0.71 7.97
N SER A 21 0.45 -0.13 6.82
CA SER A 21 1.43 -0.74 5.91
C SER A 21 2.82 -0.81 6.54
N TRP A 22 3.21 0.21 7.32
CA TRP A 22 4.44 0.17 8.12
C TRP A 22 4.45 -0.98 9.12
N LEU A 23 3.39 -1.13 9.90
CA LEU A 23 3.28 -2.22 10.86
C LEU A 23 3.25 -3.59 10.18
N ALA A 24 2.54 -3.74 9.06
CA ALA A 24 2.50 -4.98 8.28
C ALA A 24 3.87 -5.32 7.70
N TYR A 25 4.59 -4.35 7.13
CA TYR A 25 5.97 -4.53 6.69
C TYR A 25 6.85 -5.05 7.82
N ARG A 26 6.79 -4.43 9.00
CA ARG A 26 7.58 -4.89 10.17
C ARG A 26 7.24 -6.31 10.58
N GLU A 27 5.97 -6.67 10.59
CA GLU A 27 5.51 -8.01 10.95
C GLU A 27 6.06 -9.05 9.94
N VAL A 28 5.89 -8.81 8.63
CA VAL A 28 6.42 -9.68 7.58
C VAL A 28 7.94 -9.84 7.71
N MET A 29 8.67 -8.74 7.82
CA MET A 29 10.14 -8.77 7.91
C MET A 29 10.68 -9.43 9.19
N SER A 30 9.89 -9.50 10.26
CA SER A 30 10.35 -10.06 11.54
C SER A 30 9.87 -11.49 11.78
N GLN A 31 8.66 -11.84 11.33
CA GLN A 31 7.99 -13.09 11.66
C GLN A 31 7.72 -13.99 10.45
N HIS A 32 7.75 -13.45 9.24
CA HIS A 32 7.44 -14.16 8.00
C HIS A 32 8.51 -13.92 6.93
N LYS A 33 9.78 -13.99 7.32
CA LYS A 33 10.93 -13.72 6.45
C LYS A 33 10.95 -14.61 5.21
N GLU A 34 10.44 -15.82 5.33
CA GLU A 34 10.29 -16.77 4.23
C GLU A 34 9.39 -16.23 3.11
N LEU A 35 8.46 -15.34 3.42
CA LEU A 35 7.53 -14.77 2.43
C LEU A 35 8.09 -13.52 1.75
N VAL A 36 9.15 -12.91 2.28
CA VAL A 36 9.65 -11.61 1.78
C VAL A 36 9.98 -11.68 0.29
N ASP A 37 10.70 -12.73 -0.11
CA ASP A 37 11.14 -12.96 -1.49
C ASP A 37 10.05 -13.63 -2.36
N GLU A 38 9.00 -14.20 -1.74
CA GLU A 38 7.87 -14.81 -2.45
C GLU A 38 6.82 -13.76 -2.86
N LEU A 39 6.78 -12.62 -2.17
CA LEU A 39 5.81 -11.56 -2.37
C LEU A 39 6.24 -10.58 -3.48
N GLU A 40 5.30 -10.22 -4.34
CA GLU A 40 5.41 -9.06 -5.20
C GLU A 40 4.97 -7.80 -4.41
N TRP A 41 5.92 -6.91 -4.11
CA TRP A 41 5.71 -5.69 -3.32
C TRP A 41 5.36 -4.51 -4.22
N LEU A 42 4.12 -4.04 -4.15
CA LEU A 42 3.55 -3.05 -5.05
C LEU A 42 3.14 -1.77 -4.31
N PRO A 43 3.68 -0.59 -4.68
CA PRO A 43 3.31 0.66 -4.05
C PRO A 43 1.88 1.08 -4.45
N PHE A 44 1.12 1.53 -3.46
CA PHE A 44 -0.18 2.18 -3.57
C PHE A 44 -0.02 3.62 -3.09
N PHE A 45 -0.32 4.59 -3.95
CA PHE A 45 -0.16 6.01 -3.65
C PHE A 45 -1.20 6.84 -4.38
N GLU A 46 -1.65 7.94 -3.76
CA GLU A 46 -2.52 8.89 -4.44
C GLU A 46 -1.74 9.55 -5.60
N PRO A 47 -2.16 9.38 -6.86
CA PRO A 47 -1.48 9.98 -7.99
C PRO A 47 -1.73 11.50 -8.07
N ASP A 48 -0.70 12.23 -8.48
CA ASP A 48 -0.80 13.62 -8.95
C ASP A 48 -1.68 13.73 -10.21
N PRO A 49 -2.06 14.95 -10.63
CA PRO A 49 -2.97 15.13 -11.77
C PRO A 49 -2.47 14.49 -13.08
N GLU A 50 -1.16 14.41 -13.30
CA GLU A 50 -0.60 13.83 -14.52
C GLU A 50 -0.69 12.30 -14.49
N SER A 51 -0.23 11.66 -13.42
CA SER A 51 -0.35 10.20 -13.28
C SER A 51 -1.82 9.76 -13.23
N ALA A 52 -2.70 10.58 -12.61
CA ALA A 52 -4.14 10.31 -12.55
C ALA A 52 -4.79 10.36 -13.95
N ARG A 53 -4.39 11.33 -14.79
CA ARG A 53 -4.82 11.44 -16.18
C ARG A 53 -4.36 10.23 -16.97
N GLN A 54 -3.08 9.86 -16.88
CA GLN A 54 -2.53 8.68 -17.58
C GLN A 54 -3.21 7.38 -17.14
N LEU A 55 -3.51 7.22 -15.85
CA LEU A 55 -4.28 6.08 -15.34
C LEU A 55 -5.68 6.02 -15.94
N THR A 56 -6.35 7.18 -16.03
CA THR A 56 -7.70 7.30 -16.62
C THR A 56 -7.69 6.99 -18.12
N GLU A 57 -6.68 7.45 -18.85
CA GLU A 57 -6.48 7.15 -20.28
C GLU A 57 -6.31 5.63 -20.53
N GLN A 58 -5.78 4.89 -19.55
CA GLN A 58 -5.66 3.44 -19.58
C GLN A 58 -6.90 2.69 -19.04
N GLY A 59 -7.99 3.40 -18.72
CA GLY A 59 -9.23 2.81 -18.21
C GLY A 59 -9.23 2.48 -16.72
N GLY A 60 -8.19 2.90 -15.98
CA GLY A 60 -8.14 2.81 -14.53
C GLY A 60 -8.76 4.02 -13.85
N ARG A 61 -9.06 3.90 -12.56
CA ARG A 61 -9.42 5.02 -11.69
C ARG A 61 -8.94 4.73 -10.29
N PHE A 62 -8.13 5.63 -9.73
CA PHE A 62 -7.57 5.42 -8.41
C PHE A 62 -8.70 5.31 -7.35
N PRO A 63 -8.81 4.17 -6.64
CA PRO A 63 -9.96 3.85 -5.79
C PRO A 63 -9.79 4.40 -4.37
N PHE A 64 -9.54 5.71 -4.24
CA PHE A 64 -9.36 6.36 -2.95
C PHE A 64 -10.41 7.44 -2.69
N SER A 65 -10.86 7.47 -1.45
CA SER A 65 -11.71 8.50 -0.90
C SER A 65 -11.00 9.12 0.30
N GLU A 66 -11.04 10.44 0.40
CA GLU A 66 -10.50 11.14 1.57
C GLU A 66 -11.10 10.60 2.88
N MET A 67 -10.24 10.43 3.87
CA MET A 67 -10.64 9.91 5.16
C MET A 67 -11.38 10.99 5.95
N SER A 68 -12.55 10.66 6.50
CA SER A 68 -13.25 11.57 7.41
C SER A 68 -12.40 11.88 8.65
N ARG A 69 -12.67 13.03 9.28
CA ARG A 69 -11.95 13.45 10.48
C ARG A 69 -12.11 12.44 11.63
N GLU A 70 -13.29 11.84 11.76
CA GLU A 70 -13.64 10.85 12.76
C GLU A 70 -12.82 9.57 12.55
N LYS A 71 -12.76 9.08 11.30
CA LYS A 71 -11.97 7.91 10.92
C LYS A 71 -10.48 8.19 11.12
N ASN A 72 -9.99 9.37 10.76
CA ASN A 72 -8.61 9.76 11.01
C ASN A 72 -8.25 9.72 12.51
N ARG A 73 -9.10 10.31 13.37
CA ARG A 73 -8.90 10.29 14.82
C ARG A 73 -8.86 8.85 15.37
N TYR A 74 -9.73 7.97 14.87
CA TYR A 74 -9.71 6.56 15.26
C TYR A 74 -8.39 5.89 14.87
N VAL A 75 -7.95 6.06 13.62
CA VAL A 75 -6.69 5.49 13.12
C VAL A 75 -5.50 5.95 13.96
N LEU A 76 -5.41 7.23 14.31
CA LEU A 76 -4.33 7.74 15.18
C LEU A 76 -4.30 7.04 16.54
N GLN A 77 -5.47 6.85 17.17
CA GLN A 77 -5.56 6.16 18.46
C GLN A 77 -5.22 4.67 18.34
N ASP A 78 -5.70 4.03 17.27
CA ASP A 78 -5.51 2.61 17.06
C ASP A 78 -4.06 2.25 16.77
N VAL A 79 -3.44 2.96 15.83
CA VAL A 79 -2.00 2.84 15.57
C VAL A 79 -1.21 3.15 16.83
N GLY A 80 -1.61 4.14 17.64
CA GLY A 80 -0.98 4.43 18.93
C GLY A 80 -1.03 3.26 19.92
N ARG A 81 -2.13 2.49 19.94
CA ARG A 81 -2.21 1.25 20.73
C ARG A 81 -1.31 0.16 20.15
N LEU A 82 -1.34 -0.02 18.83
CA LEU A 82 -0.58 -1.06 18.12
C LEU A 82 0.93 -0.86 18.23
N THR A 83 1.41 0.39 18.11
CA THR A 83 2.83 0.72 18.26
C THR A 83 3.27 0.53 19.70
N LYS A 84 2.48 0.98 20.69
CA LYS A 84 2.75 0.76 22.12
C LYS A 84 2.87 -0.73 22.45
N ALA A 85 1.95 -1.56 21.96
CA ALA A 85 1.98 -3.01 22.16
C ALA A 85 3.23 -3.67 21.56
N ARG A 86 3.81 -3.07 20.51
CA ARG A 86 5.04 -3.52 19.83
C ARG A 86 6.32 -2.84 20.34
N GLY A 87 6.24 -2.03 21.41
CA GLY A 87 7.39 -1.28 21.92
C GLY A 87 7.93 -0.20 20.97
N LEU A 88 7.13 0.23 19.98
CA LEU A 88 7.50 1.22 18.99
C LEU A 88 7.10 2.62 19.44
N LYS A 89 8.01 3.58 19.24
CA LYS A 89 7.67 5.00 19.28
C LYS A 89 7.21 5.44 17.89
N VAL A 90 6.18 6.28 17.84
CA VAL A 90 5.65 6.85 16.60
C VAL A 90 5.66 8.37 16.70
N ASN A 91 6.23 9.00 15.68
CA ASN A 91 6.12 10.43 15.41
C ASN A 91 5.10 10.61 14.29
N TRP A 92 4.15 11.52 14.49
CA TRP A 92 3.08 11.77 13.53
C TRP A 92 3.53 12.84 12.53
N PRO A 93 3.77 12.49 11.25
CA PRO A 93 4.13 13.45 10.23
C PRO A 93 2.94 14.36 9.91
N VAL A 94 3.23 15.59 9.47
CA VAL A 94 2.23 16.55 9.03
C VAL A 94 2.36 16.72 7.52
N ASP A 95 1.43 16.12 6.78
CA ASP A 95 1.39 16.22 5.32
C ASP A 95 0.69 17.55 4.93
N ARG A 96 1.43 18.56 4.46
CA ARG A 96 0.84 19.87 4.08
C ARG A 96 0.42 19.92 2.61
N ASN A 97 1.35 19.60 1.72
CA ASN A 97 1.15 19.54 0.26
C ASN A 97 1.86 18.28 -0.26
N PRO A 98 1.35 17.09 0.07
CA PRO A 98 2.06 15.86 -0.24
C PRO A 98 2.12 15.60 -1.75
N VAL A 99 3.24 15.05 -2.20
CA VAL A 99 3.47 14.55 -3.56
C VAL A 99 3.93 13.10 -3.41
N TRP A 100 2.98 12.17 -3.44
CA TRP A 100 3.26 10.78 -3.05
C TRP A 100 4.08 10.02 -4.09
N GLU A 101 4.17 10.51 -5.32
CA GLU A 101 5.12 10.03 -6.32
C GLU A 101 6.56 10.06 -5.82
N VAL A 102 6.97 11.11 -5.09
CA VAL A 102 8.36 11.30 -4.64
C VAL A 102 8.86 10.08 -3.85
N PRO A 103 8.21 9.66 -2.75
CA PRO A 103 8.67 8.49 -2.00
C PRO A 103 8.39 7.17 -2.74
N HIS A 104 7.29 7.04 -3.47
CA HIS A 104 6.87 5.75 -4.05
C HIS A 104 7.55 5.42 -5.38
N LEU A 105 7.90 6.41 -6.20
CA LEU A 105 8.73 6.18 -7.40
C LEU A 105 10.21 6.07 -7.04
N GLY A 106 10.66 6.73 -5.97
CA GLY A 106 11.97 6.45 -5.36
C GLY A 106 12.12 4.98 -4.91
N TYR A 107 11.04 4.33 -4.46
CA TYR A 107 11.05 2.89 -4.19
C TYR A 107 11.30 2.05 -5.44
N LEU A 108 10.78 2.45 -6.61
CA LEU A 108 11.02 1.72 -7.86
C LEU A 108 12.50 1.75 -8.24
N VAL A 109 13.15 2.92 -8.08
CA VAL A 109 14.61 3.05 -8.24
C VAL A 109 15.35 2.14 -7.28
N ALA A 110 15.03 2.20 -5.98
CA ALA A 110 15.69 1.36 -4.98
C ALA A 110 15.52 -0.13 -5.27
N ARG A 111 14.35 -0.54 -5.74
CA ARG A 111 14.06 -1.92 -6.15
C ARG A 111 14.90 -2.35 -7.36
N GLU A 112 15.09 -1.49 -8.36
CA GLU A 112 15.99 -1.78 -9.50
C GLU A 112 17.45 -1.98 -9.06
N HIS A 113 17.86 -1.31 -7.98
CA HIS A 113 19.16 -1.49 -7.33
C HIS A 113 19.23 -2.68 -6.36
N GLY A 114 18.15 -3.44 -6.19
CA GLY A 114 18.09 -4.55 -5.24
C GLY A 114 18.00 -4.13 -3.77
N LEU A 115 17.63 -2.87 -3.49
CA LEU A 115 17.58 -2.24 -2.17
C LEU A 115 16.15 -1.83 -1.77
N GLY A 116 15.13 -2.46 -2.35
CA GLY A 116 13.73 -2.08 -2.15
C GLY A 116 13.28 -2.18 -0.69
N HIS A 117 13.67 -3.22 0.03
CA HIS A 117 13.29 -3.41 1.43
C HIS A 117 14.03 -2.44 2.37
N GLU A 118 15.31 -2.24 2.14
CA GLU A 118 16.13 -1.26 2.85
C GLU A 118 15.55 0.15 2.68
N TYR A 119 15.12 0.50 1.46
CA TYR A 119 14.44 1.76 1.19
C TYR A 119 13.09 1.88 1.92
N ILE A 120 12.24 0.85 1.88
CA ILE A 120 10.98 0.84 2.66
C ILE A 120 11.26 1.06 4.15
N ALA A 121 12.26 0.37 4.70
CA ALA A 121 12.65 0.53 6.11
C ALA A 121 13.11 1.95 6.42
N ALA A 122 13.99 2.52 5.58
CA ALA A 122 14.53 3.86 5.76
C ALA A 122 13.45 4.94 5.65
N VAL A 123 12.55 4.84 4.66
CA VAL A 123 11.44 5.80 4.49
C VAL A 123 10.46 5.73 5.66
N TYR A 124 10.08 4.53 6.13
CA TYR A 124 9.23 4.42 7.31
C TYR A 124 9.92 4.92 8.58
N GLN A 125 11.22 4.72 8.73
CA GLN A 125 11.98 5.29 9.83
C GLN A 125 12.03 6.81 9.76
N ALA A 126 12.24 7.39 8.58
CA ALA A 126 12.19 8.84 8.39
C ALA A 126 10.80 9.39 8.75
N ARG A 127 9.73 8.80 8.22
CA ARG A 127 8.35 9.25 8.42
C ARG A 127 7.84 9.03 9.84
N PHE A 128 7.79 7.79 10.30
CA PHE A 128 7.16 7.42 11.57
C PHE A 128 8.14 7.35 12.72
N GLY A 129 9.42 7.08 12.44
CA GLY A 129 10.48 7.07 13.44
C GLY A 129 10.98 8.47 13.78
N ALA A 130 11.11 9.36 12.79
CA ALA A 130 11.67 10.71 12.96
C ALA A 130 10.70 11.86 12.64
N GLY A 131 9.50 11.60 12.11
CA GLY A 131 8.53 12.64 11.77
C GLY A 131 8.91 13.50 10.56
N ARG A 132 9.83 13.04 9.71
CA ARG A 132 10.27 13.75 8.52
C ARG A 132 9.21 13.71 7.42
N ASP A 133 9.18 14.76 6.61
CA ASP A 133 8.38 14.79 5.38
C ASP A 133 9.08 13.96 4.30
N ILE A 134 8.42 12.90 3.84
CA ILE A 134 8.92 12.00 2.80
C ILE A 134 8.44 12.39 1.39
N CYS A 135 7.58 13.41 1.28
CA CYS A 135 7.27 14.06 -0.01
C CYS A 135 8.30 15.14 -0.35
N ASP A 136 9.18 15.50 0.59
CA ASP A 136 10.35 16.33 0.33
C ASP A 136 11.45 15.51 -0.33
N ARG A 137 11.87 15.97 -1.52
CA ARG A 137 12.95 15.37 -2.30
C ARG A 137 14.27 15.34 -1.55
N ALA A 138 14.54 16.32 -0.69
CA ALA A 138 15.74 16.31 0.13
C ALA A 138 15.76 15.12 1.10
N THR A 139 14.61 14.75 1.66
CA THR A 139 14.50 13.54 2.51
C THR A 139 14.77 12.27 1.73
N ILE A 140 14.25 12.15 0.50
CA ILE A 140 14.48 10.97 -0.33
C ILE A 140 15.92 10.92 -0.86
N ALA A 141 16.53 12.07 -1.17
CA ALA A 141 17.94 12.18 -1.52
C ALA A 141 18.86 11.69 -0.40
N ASP A 142 18.62 12.14 0.85
CA ASP A 142 19.39 11.70 2.01
C ASP A 142 19.33 10.17 2.19
N ILE A 143 18.12 9.59 2.09
CA ILE A 143 17.91 8.14 2.16
C ILE A 143 18.66 7.43 1.03
N GLY A 144 18.61 7.98 -0.19
CA GLY A 144 19.41 7.50 -1.32
C GLY A 144 20.89 7.43 -1.00
N ALA A 145 21.45 8.52 -0.47
CA ALA A 145 22.86 8.60 -0.09
C ALA A 145 23.23 7.55 0.96
N GLU A 146 22.40 7.36 1.98
CA GLU A 146 22.61 6.34 3.03
C GLU A 146 22.62 4.91 2.47
N LEU A 147 21.83 4.66 1.43
CA LEU A 147 21.74 3.36 0.75
C LEU A 147 22.76 3.18 -0.39
N GLY A 148 23.58 4.20 -0.68
CA GLY A 148 24.55 4.16 -1.77
C GLY A 148 23.93 4.30 -3.17
N ILE A 149 22.72 4.85 -3.26
CA ILE A 149 22.03 5.19 -4.52
C ILE A 149 22.31 6.66 -4.84
N ASP A 150 22.43 7.01 -6.13
CA ASP A 150 22.59 8.40 -6.53
C ASP A 150 21.41 9.25 -6.04
N GLN A 151 21.74 10.34 -5.33
CA GLN A 151 20.76 11.19 -4.66
C GLN A 151 19.74 11.80 -5.63
N ARG A 152 20.21 12.23 -6.81
CA ARG A 152 19.33 12.86 -7.81
C ARG A 152 18.46 11.80 -8.47
N LEU A 153 19.04 10.66 -8.81
CA LEU A 153 18.30 9.55 -9.42
C LEU A 153 17.08 9.15 -8.60
N ILE A 154 17.24 8.97 -7.29
CA ILE A 154 16.13 8.53 -6.43
C ILE A 154 15.17 9.66 -6.07
N ALA A 155 15.67 10.87 -5.83
CA ALA A 155 14.84 12.01 -5.42
C ALA A 155 14.02 12.60 -6.58
N ASP A 156 14.54 12.50 -7.81
CA ASP A 156 13.90 12.99 -9.02
C ASP A 156 13.21 11.85 -9.80
N ALA A 157 13.06 10.67 -9.20
CA ALA A 157 12.40 9.51 -9.80
C ALA A 157 11.00 9.83 -10.35
N SER A 158 10.28 10.78 -9.73
CA SER A 158 8.96 11.21 -10.19
C SER A 158 8.95 12.02 -11.49
N ASP A 159 10.10 12.52 -11.91
CA ASP A 159 10.26 13.30 -13.14
C ASP A 159 10.69 12.42 -14.31
N ASP A 160 11.15 11.19 -14.06
CA ASP A 160 11.45 10.22 -15.10
C ASP A 160 10.13 9.68 -15.72
N PRO A 161 9.88 9.90 -17.02
CA PRO A 161 8.68 9.41 -17.68
C PRO A 161 8.52 7.88 -17.64
N LYS A 162 9.61 7.11 -17.60
CA LYS A 162 9.57 5.65 -17.54
C LYS A 162 9.13 5.16 -16.16
N LEU A 163 9.69 5.72 -15.09
CA LEU A 163 9.30 5.37 -13.72
C LEU A 163 7.86 5.79 -13.44
N ARG A 164 7.45 6.97 -13.96
CA ARG A 164 6.06 7.41 -13.88
C ARG A 164 5.12 6.46 -14.62
N ALA A 165 5.45 6.05 -15.84
CA ALA A 165 4.66 5.08 -16.60
C ALA A 165 4.58 3.72 -15.87
N GLU A 166 5.66 3.28 -15.23
CA GLU A 166 5.62 2.08 -14.39
C GLU A 166 4.72 2.27 -13.16
N GLY A 167 4.81 3.40 -12.47
CA GLY A 167 3.93 3.75 -11.36
C GLY A 167 2.46 3.69 -11.77
N VAL A 168 2.11 4.28 -12.92
CA VAL A 168 0.75 4.21 -13.49
C VAL A 168 0.33 2.78 -13.80
N ARG A 169 1.22 1.96 -14.36
CA ARG A 169 0.94 0.53 -14.59
C ARG A 169 0.65 -0.21 -13.28
N ILE A 170 1.40 0.07 -12.21
CA ILE A 170 1.15 -0.51 -10.88
C ILE A 170 -0.20 -0.04 -10.31
N LEU A 171 -0.56 1.24 -10.49
CA LEU A 171 -1.88 1.74 -10.10
C LEU A 171 -3.02 1.12 -10.94
N LEU A 172 -2.76 0.69 -12.17
CA LEU A 172 -3.71 -0.09 -12.95
C LEU A 172 -3.90 -1.50 -12.36
N GLU A 173 -2.83 -2.15 -11.88
CA GLU A 173 -2.91 -3.42 -11.15
C GLU A 173 -3.73 -3.27 -9.86
N VAL A 174 -3.57 -2.16 -9.12
CA VAL A 174 -4.41 -1.79 -7.97
C VAL A 174 -5.90 -1.81 -8.34
N CYS A 175 -6.26 -1.20 -9.48
CA CYS A 175 -7.65 -1.21 -9.98
C CYS A 175 -8.11 -2.64 -10.36
N MET A 176 -7.28 -3.40 -11.08
CA MET A 176 -7.61 -4.75 -11.55
C MET A 176 -7.77 -5.76 -10.40
N ASP A 177 -6.97 -5.64 -9.36
CA ASP A 177 -7.05 -6.49 -8.18
C ASP A 177 -8.16 -6.07 -7.21
N GLY A 178 -8.74 -4.88 -7.40
CA GLY A 178 -9.81 -4.35 -6.56
C GLY A 178 -9.32 -3.84 -5.21
N VAL A 179 -8.08 -3.32 -5.17
CA VAL A 179 -7.46 -2.77 -3.96
C VAL A 179 -8.02 -1.38 -3.70
N PHE A 180 -8.67 -1.17 -2.55
CA PHE A 180 -9.32 0.11 -2.18
C PHE A 180 -8.68 0.77 -0.95
N GLY A 181 -7.60 0.20 -0.44
CA GLY A 181 -6.89 0.65 0.74
C GLY A 181 -5.72 -0.27 1.03
N VAL A 182 -4.87 0.08 2.00
CA VAL A 182 -3.65 -0.66 2.32
C VAL A 182 -3.41 -0.77 3.82
N PRO A 183 -2.69 -1.80 4.29
CA PRO A 183 -2.07 -2.90 3.53
C PRO A 183 -3.11 -3.82 2.91
N PHE A 184 -2.83 -4.36 1.73
CA PHE A 184 -3.72 -5.26 1.01
C PHE A 184 -2.93 -6.40 0.39
N PHE A 185 -3.40 -7.62 0.59
CA PHE A 185 -2.74 -8.83 0.11
C PHE A 185 -3.63 -9.56 -0.88
N VAL A 186 -3.04 -10.07 -1.96
CA VAL A 186 -3.74 -10.76 -3.05
C VAL A 186 -3.00 -12.04 -3.41
N HIS A 187 -3.74 -13.13 -3.58
CA HIS A 187 -3.23 -14.36 -4.20
C HIS A 187 -4.33 -14.93 -5.11
N GLY A 188 -4.14 -14.82 -6.43
CA GLY A 188 -5.17 -15.15 -7.40
C GLY A 188 -6.46 -14.32 -7.19
N PHE A 189 -7.57 -14.98 -6.85
CA PHE A 189 -8.83 -14.28 -6.50
C PHE A 189 -9.04 -14.11 -4.99
N THR A 190 -8.13 -14.60 -4.14
CA THR A 190 -8.22 -14.45 -2.69
C THR A 190 -7.64 -13.09 -2.28
N ARG A 191 -8.33 -12.39 -1.37
CA ARG A 191 -8.02 -11.00 -0.97
C ARG A 191 -8.08 -10.85 0.54
N PHE A 192 -7.13 -10.11 1.10
CA PHE A 192 -7.05 -9.80 2.53
C PHE A 192 -6.71 -8.33 2.68
N TRP A 193 -7.50 -7.58 3.44
CA TRP A 193 -7.29 -6.15 3.64
C TRP A 193 -7.10 -5.85 5.12
N GLY A 194 -6.04 -5.11 5.43
CA GLY A 194 -5.73 -4.68 6.79
C GLY A 194 -4.61 -5.49 7.44
N LEU A 195 -3.96 -4.87 8.43
CA LEU A 195 -2.94 -5.50 9.24
C LEU A 195 -3.49 -6.72 10.01
N ASP A 196 -4.74 -6.63 10.44
CA ASP A 196 -5.48 -7.67 11.15
C ASP A 196 -5.80 -8.91 10.29
N ARG A 197 -5.56 -8.85 8.98
CA ARG A 197 -5.71 -9.97 8.04
C ARG A 197 -4.39 -10.54 7.54
N LEU A 198 -3.26 -10.06 8.05
CA LEU A 198 -1.94 -10.56 7.66
C LEU A 198 -1.79 -12.05 8.03
N ASP A 199 -2.16 -12.44 9.26
CA ASP A 199 -2.04 -13.84 9.70
C ASP A 199 -2.91 -14.79 8.85
N ASP A 200 -4.13 -14.37 8.52
CA ASP A 200 -5.04 -15.10 7.64
C ASP A 200 -4.43 -15.29 6.23
N PHE A 201 -3.77 -14.25 5.71
CA PHE A 201 -3.06 -14.31 4.42
C PHE A 201 -1.85 -15.25 4.47
N VAL A 202 -1.03 -15.17 5.52
CA VAL A 202 0.13 -16.04 5.74
C VAL A 202 -0.31 -17.51 5.79
N GLU A 203 -1.37 -17.82 6.53
CA GLU A 203 -1.91 -19.17 6.62
C GLU A 203 -2.46 -19.66 5.27
N HIS A 204 -3.10 -18.76 4.51
CA HIS A 204 -3.54 -19.07 3.14
C HIS A 204 -2.37 -19.50 2.23
N LEU A 205 -1.22 -18.83 2.31
CA LEU A 205 -0.03 -19.20 1.53
C LEU A 205 0.57 -20.53 2.01
N ARG A 206 0.69 -20.72 3.33
CA ARG A 206 1.29 -21.92 3.94
C ARG A 206 0.50 -23.19 3.68
N SER A 207 -0.83 -23.10 3.69
CA SER A 207 -1.70 -24.24 3.39
C SER A 207 -1.60 -24.69 1.92
N ARG A 208 -0.89 -23.95 1.06
CA ARG A 208 -0.83 -24.14 -0.40
C ARG A 208 -2.23 -24.30 -1.01
N SER A 209 -3.22 -23.71 -0.34
CA SER A 209 -4.60 -23.76 -0.77
C SER A 209 -4.66 -23.14 -2.16
N ALA A 210 -5.30 -23.84 -3.10
CA ALA A 210 -5.53 -23.27 -4.42
C ALA A 210 -6.28 -21.93 -4.22
N PRO A 211 -5.81 -20.83 -4.83
CA PRO A 211 -6.52 -19.56 -4.74
C PRO A 211 -7.94 -19.75 -5.31
N ALA A 212 -8.91 -18.98 -4.80
CA ALA A 212 -10.26 -19.02 -5.34
C ALA A 212 -10.21 -18.86 -6.88
N SER A 213 -11.01 -19.61 -7.62
CA SER A 213 -10.98 -19.61 -9.09
C SER A 213 -11.81 -18.50 -9.72
N THR A 214 -12.76 -17.94 -8.96
CA THR A 214 -13.64 -16.84 -9.36
C THR A 214 -14.01 -15.98 -8.14
N LEU A 215 -14.36 -14.72 -8.39
CA LEU A 215 -15.13 -13.94 -7.42
C LEU A 215 -16.63 -14.18 -7.69
N PRO A 216 -17.50 -14.19 -6.67
CA PRO A 216 -18.94 -14.09 -6.88
C PRO A 216 -19.25 -12.79 -7.64
N GLU A 217 -20.17 -12.85 -8.61
CA GLU A 217 -20.68 -11.65 -9.27
C GLU A 217 -21.27 -10.70 -8.22
N PRO A 218 -20.89 -9.41 -8.21
CA PRO A 218 -21.49 -8.46 -7.28
C PRO A 218 -22.99 -8.40 -7.57
N ALA A 219 -23.81 -8.78 -6.59
CA ALA A 219 -25.23 -8.41 -6.61
C ALA A 219 -25.27 -6.88 -6.81
N GLY A 220 -25.93 -6.43 -7.87
CA GLY A 220 -25.88 -5.04 -8.32
C GLY A 220 -26.02 -4.05 -7.17
N ALA A 221 -25.26 -2.94 -7.24
CA ALA A 221 -25.15 -1.90 -6.24
C ALA A 221 -26.35 -1.87 -5.29
N VAL A 222 -26.15 -2.28 -4.04
CA VAL A 222 -27.18 -2.26 -3.01
C VAL A 222 -27.66 -0.82 -2.91
N ALA A 223 -28.78 -0.52 -3.57
CA ALA A 223 -29.50 0.71 -3.36
C ALA A 223 -29.83 0.71 -1.86
N LEU A 224 -29.29 1.68 -1.13
CA LEU A 224 -29.67 1.96 0.25
C LEU A 224 -31.13 2.41 0.27
N GLY A 225 -32.03 1.45 0.07
CA GLY A 225 -33.44 1.59 0.37
C GLY A 225 -33.56 1.72 1.87
N ARG A 226 -34.06 2.86 2.33
CA ARG A 226 -34.51 3.04 3.70
C ARG A 226 -35.51 1.93 4.04
N SER A 227 -35.15 1.04 4.95
CA SER A 227 -36.11 0.26 5.71
C SER A 227 -35.72 0.25 7.18
N VAL A 228 -36.76 0.42 7.98
CA VAL A 228 -36.79 0.69 9.41
C VAL A 228 -36.52 -0.58 10.20
N GLU A 229 -35.69 -0.45 11.24
CA GLU A 229 -35.56 -1.21 12.49
C GLU A 229 -35.39 -2.76 12.51
N ASP A 230 -34.56 -3.14 13.48
CA ASP A 230 -34.33 -4.45 14.10
C ASP A 230 -33.45 -5.49 13.39
N ALA A 231 -32.12 -5.37 13.58
CA ALA A 231 -31.24 -6.53 13.80
C ALA A 231 -29.81 -6.17 14.29
N HIS A 232 -29.45 -6.77 15.43
CA HIS A 232 -28.16 -7.17 16.00
C HIS A 232 -26.81 -6.49 15.66
N ALA A 233 -26.00 -6.41 16.72
CA ALA A 233 -24.63 -5.89 16.77
C ALA A 233 -23.67 -6.67 15.86
N GLY A 234 -23.18 -6.02 14.81
CA GLY A 234 -22.16 -6.59 13.91
C GLY A 234 -22.02 -5.91 12.54
N GLY A 235 -22.71 -4.79 12.27
CA GLY A 235 -22.68 -4.13 10.96
C GLY A 235 -21.59 -3.07 10.82
N CYS A 236 -20.74 -3.22 9.81
CA CYS A 236 -19.88 -2.18 9.26
C CYS A 236 -20.74 -1.03 8.70
N GLY A 237 -20.41 0.20 9.10
CA GLY A 237 -20.81 1.44 8.44
C GLY A 237 -19.60 2.19 7.90
#